data_AF-A0AAT9HUY4-F1
#
_entry.id   AF-A0AAT9HUY4-F1
#
_cell.length_a   1.000
_cell.length_b   1.000
_cell.length_c   1.000
_cell.angle_alpha   90.00
_cell.angle_beta   90.00
_cell.angle_gamma   90.00
#
_symmetry.space_group_name_H-M   'P 1'
#
loop_
_entity.id
_entity.type
_entity.pdbx_description
1 polymer ?
#
loop_
_entity_poly.entity_id
_entity_poly.type
_entity_poly.pdbx_seq_one_letter_code
_entity_poly.pdbx_strand_id
1 'polypeptide(L)' 'MGSRPVLVCTAYEDPTADLVIAELNRRQVPVLRFDPGRDFPTAVALAARTGEGVGTDS' A
#
# COMPACT_ATOMS: atom_id res chain seq x y z
N MET A 1 -17.28 -9.70 5.04
CA MET A 1 -15.82 -9.92 4.98
C MET A 1 -15.15 -8.58 5.26
N GLY A 2 -14.25 -8.50 6.24
CA GLY A 2 -13.52 -7.25 6.53
C GLY A 2 -12.68 -6.82 5.32
N SER A 3 -12.64 -5.52 5.04
CA SER A 3 -11.79 -4.96 3.98
C SER A 3 -10.33 -5.35 4.26
N ARG A 4 -9.65 -5.92 3.26
CA ARG A 4 -8.27 -6.39 3.42
C ARG A 4 -7.34 -5.18 3.54
N PRO A 5 -6.45 -5.14 4.55
CA PRO A 5 -5.52 -4.02 4.71
C PRO A 5 -4.58 -3.91 3.50
N VAL A 6 -4.26 -2.67 3.13
CA VAL A 6 -3.31 -2.34 2.06
C VAL A 6 -2.04 -1.76 2.67
N LEU A 7 -0.90 -2.32 2.27
CA LEU A 7 0.43 -1.80 2.57
C LEU A 7 0.87 -0.86 1.44
N VAL A 8 1.14 0.40 1.77
CA VAL A 8 1.71 1.41 0.87
C VAL A 8 3.17 1.64 1.27
N CYS A 9 4.11 1.17 0.45
CA CYS A 9 5.54 1.41 0.64
C CYS A 9 6.01 2.53 -0.29
N THR A 10 6.29 3.71 0.24
CA THR A 10 6.70 4.89 -0.52
C THR A 10 7.45 5.90 0.35
N ALA A 11 8.22 6.80 -0.26
CA ALA A 11 8.86 7.89 0.45
C ALA A 11 7.85 8.73 1.25
N TYR A 12 8.25 9.24 2.41
CA TYR A 12 7.38 9.99 3.32
C TYR A 12 6.71 11.23 2.70
N GLU A 13 7.34 11.84 1.68
CA GLU A 13 6.85 13.05 1.01
C GLU A 13 6.37 12.81 -0.43
N ASP A 14 6.08 11.57 -0.81
CA ASP A 14 5.51 11.27 -2.14
C ASP A 14 4.05 11.73 -2.24
N PRO A 15 3.72 12.78 -3.02
CA PRO A 15 2.35 13.29 -3.13
C PRO A 15 1.42 12.34 -3.90
N THR A 16 1.97 11.42 -4.70
CA THR A 16 1.17 10.39 -5.39
C THR A 16 0.57 9.42 -4.37
N ALA A 17 1.34 9.09 -3.33
CA ALA A 17 0.89 8.21 -2.26
C ALA A 17 -0.30 8.81 -1.49
N ASP A 18 -0.32 10.12 -1.31
CA ASP A 18 -1.42 10.80 -0.62
C ASP A 18 -2.74 10.64 -1.37
N LEU A 19 -2.73 10.69 -2.71
CA LEU A 19 -3.92 10.42 -3.54
C LEU A 19 -4.40 8.97 -3.38
N VAL A 20 -3.48 8.01 -3.38
CA VAL A 20 -3.81 6.59 -3.17
C VAL A 20 -4.41 6.37 -1.79
N ILE A 21 -3.80 6.93 -0.74
CA ILE A 21 -4.26 6.80 0.65
C ILE A 21 -5.64 7.46 0.81
N ALA A 22 -5.86 8.63 0.21
CA ALA A 22 -7.16 9.29 0.22
C ALA A 22 -8.26 8.42 -0.39
N GLU A 23 -7.98 7.77 -1.53
CA GLU A 23 -8.93 6.88 -2.20
C GLU A 23 -9.20 5.60 -1.38
N LEU A 24 -8.17 5.01 -0.77
CA LEU A 24 -8.33 3.84 0.12
C LEU A 24 -9.16 4.19 1.36
N ASN A 25 -8.90 5.33 1.97
CA ASN A 25 -9.68 5.84 3.11
C ASN A 25 -11.14 6.08 2.74
N ARG A 26 -11.41 6.65 1.55
CA ARG A 26 -12.77 6.85 1.03
C ARG A 26 -13.53 5.52 0.87
N ARG A 27 -12.83 4.45 0.50
CA ARG A 27 -13.36 3.08 0.39
C ARG A 27 -13.39 2.32 1.72
N GLN A 28 -13.00 2.97 2.82
CA GLN A 28 -12.90 2.37 4.16
C GLN A 28 -11.96 1.14 4.17
N VAL A 29 -10.88 1.19 3.40
CA VAL A 29 -9.82 0.18 3.38
C VAL A 29 -8.77 0.56 4.43
N PRO A 30 -8.42 -0.32 5.39
CA PRO A 30 -7.33 -0.05 6.31
C PRO A 30 -6.00 0.10 5.56
N VAL A 31 -5.24 1.14 5.87
CA VAL A 31 -3.96 1.44 5.21
C VAL A 31 -2.83 1.48 6.21
N LEU A 32 -1.70 0.84 5.87
CA LEU A 32 -0.42 1.01 6.55
C LEU A 32 0.56 1.66 5.56
N ARG A 33 1.16 2.80 5.93
CA ARG A 33 2.22 3.46 5.15
C ARG A 33 3.58 3.21 5.80
N PHE A 34 4.56 2.80 5.01
CA PHE A 34 5.96 2.74 5.41
C PHE A 34 6.83 3.41 4.35
N ASP A 35 7.87 4.10 4.80
CA ASP A 35 8.97 4.58 3.99
C ASP A 35 10.16 3.62 4.15
N PRO A 36 10.44 2.75 3.16
CA PRO A 36 11.57 1.83 3.21
C PRO A 36 12.93 2.49 3.47
N GLY A 37 13.12 3.72 2.99
CA GLY A 37 14.38 4.46 3.12
C GLY A 37 14.53 5.18 4.45
N ARG A 38 13.43 5.44 5.16
CA ARG A 38 13.41 6.15 6.44
C ARG A 38 13.13 5.26 7.64
N ASP A 39 12.21 4.32 7.52
CA ASP A 39 11.65 3.57 8.66
C ASP A 39 12.46 2.31 9.01
N PHE A 40 13.41 1.91 8.15
CA PHE A 40 14.23 0.71 8.36
C PHE A 40 15.72 1.09 8.40
N PRO A 41 16.43 0.81 9.51
CA PRO A 41 17.79 1.32 9.74
C PRO A 41 18.89 0.62 8.92
N THR A 42 18.59 -0.45 8.18
CA THR A 42 19.63 -1.22 7.46
C THR A 42 19.12 -1.89 6.19
N ALA A 43 18.14 -2.77 6.30
CA ALA A 43 17.58 -3.47 5.14
C ALA A 43 16.12 -3.86 5.42
N VAL A 44 15.32 -3.89 4.37
CA VAL A 44 13.93 -4.38 4.39
C VAL A 44 13.72 -5.35 3.24
N ALA A 45 12.97 -6.42 3.49
CA ALA A 45 12.58 -7.39 2.48
C ALA A 45 11.06 -7.52 2.46
N LEU A 46 10.46 -7.47 1.26
CA LEU A 46 9.03 -7.68 1.05
C LEU A 46 8.83 -8.97 0.27
N ALA A 47 8.04 -9.89 0.82
CA ALA A 47 7.59 -11.09 0.13
C ALA A 47 6.08 -10.99 -0.12
N ALA A 48 5.67 -11.10 -1.37
CA ALA A 48 4.28 -11.13 -1.77
C ALA A 48 4.02 -12.33 -2.68
N ARG A 49 2.81 -12.87 -2.60
CA ARG A 49 2.30 -13.86 -3.55
C ARG A 49 1.16 -13.20 -4.32
N THR A 50 1.33 -13.08 -5.62
CA THR A 50 0.23 -12.72 -6.51
C THR A 50 -0.59 -13.98 -6.77
N GLY A 51 -1.90 -13.88 -6.59
CA GLY A 51 -2.83 -14.84 -7.20
C GLY A 51 -3.13 -14.41 -8.64
N GLU A 52 -3.87 -15.22 -9.39
CA GLU A 52 -4.48 -14.74 -10.62
C GLU A 52 -5.47 -13.64 -10.24
N GLY A 53 -5.13 -12.40 -10.56
CA GLY A 53 -6.07 -11.30 -10.47
C GLY A 53 -7.18 -11.58 -11.47
N VAL A 54 -8.44 -11.61 -11.01
CA VAL A 54 -9.57 -11.52 -11.93
C VAL A 54 -9.51 -10.12 -12.52
N GLY A 55 -8.79 -10.00 -13.64
CA GLY A 55 -8.80 -8.81 -14.46
C GLY A 55 -10.18 -8.70 -15.08
N THR A 56 -11.13 -8.08 -14.39
CA THR A 56 -12.26 -7.46 -15.07
C THR A 56 -11.71 -6.22 -15.74
N ASP A 57 -11.19 -6.41 -16.96
CA ASP A 57 -10.97 -5.31 -17.89
C ASP A 57 -12.32 -4.57 -18.04
N SER A 58 -12.31 -3.26 -17.83
CA SER A 58 -13.46 -2.36 -17.99
C SER A 58 -12.98 -1.05 -18.58
#